data_AF-A0A518BHF0-F1
#
_entry.id   AF-A0A518BHF0-F1
#
_cell.length_a   1.000
_cell.length_b   1.000
_cell.length_c   1.000
_cell.angle_alpha   90.00
_cell.angle_beta   90.00
_cell.angle_gamma   90.00
#
_symmetry.space_group_name_H-M   'P 1'
#
loop_
_entity.id
_entity.type
_entity.pdbx_description
1 polymer ?
#
loop_
_entity_poly.entity_id
_entity_poly.type
_entity_poly.pdbx_seq_one_letter_code
_entity_poly.pdbx_strand_id
1 'polypeptide(L)'
;MREAALEADYQLGAEPVLLTVTIGNGQFGTSLVRLNSAEKCRGDIGDLELGKPGSLKGKKVRVKSVVTDVRDETNRLTVTYKLAGGAQDQTFVSTGVVENDGDSMLFRAIFNLKG
;
A
#
# COMPACT_ATOMS: atom_id res chain seq x y z
N MET A 1 -0.91 -18.55 -6.34
CA MET A 1 -0.46 -17.25 -5.79
C MET A 1 -1.18 -16.99 -4.49
N ARG A 2 -0.45 -16.85 -3.37
CA ARG A 2 -1.02 -16.53 -2.04
C ARG A 2 -1.46 -15.06 -1.98
N GLU A 3 -2.29 -14.70 -1.00
CA GLU A 3 -2.76 -13.32 -0.79
C GLU A 3 -2.69 -12.89 0.68
N ALA A 4 -2.29 -11.63 0.94
CA ALA A 4 -2.45 -10.94 2.21
C ALA A 4 -3.36 -9.72 2.03
N ALA A 5 -4.31 -9.55 2.93
CA ALA A 5 -5.27 -8.45 2.91
C ALA A 5 -5.15 -7.58 4.17
N LEU A 6 -5.20 -6.26 3.97
CA LEU A 6 -5.24 -5.26 5.02
C LEU A 6 -6.38 -4.27 4.72
N GLU A 7 -7.23 -4.01 5.70
CA GLU A 7 -8.21 -2.94 5.65
C GLU A 7 -8.08 -2.09 6.90
N ALA A 8 -8.03 -0.77 6.71
CA ALA A 8 -7.88 0.18 7.81
C ALA A 8 -8.62 1.49 7.52
N ASP A 9 -8.97 2.19 8.59
CA ASP A 9 -9.46 3.56 8.52
C ASP A 9 -8.28 4.53 8.64
N TYR A 10 -8.33 5.63 7.87
CA TYR A 10 -7.36 6.71 7.96
C TYR A 10 -8.09 8.03 8.15
N GLN A 11 -7.78 8.72 9.25
CA GLN A 11 -8.40 10.01 9.59
C GLN A 11 -7.71 11.14 8.81
N LEU A 12 -8.48 11.85 8.00
CA LEU A 12 -8.03 12.99 7.22
C LEU A 12 -7.72 14.18 8.14
N GLY A 13 -6.69 14.95 7.78
CA GLY A 13 -6.27 16.17 8.47
C GLY A 13 -6.69 17.41 7.69
N ALA A 14 -5.86 18.46 7.76
CA ALA A 14 -6.02 19.67 6.96
C ALA A 14 -5.20 19.64 5.65
N GLU A 15 -4.16 18.80 5.60
CA GLU A 15 -3.19 18.77 4.51
C GLU A 15 -3.58 17.77 3.41
N PRO A 16 -3.02 17.92 2.19
CA PRO A 16 -3.12 16.89 1.17
C PRO A 16 -2.59 15.55 1.67
N VAL A 17 -3.29 14.46 1.34
CA VAL A 17 -2.87 13.12 1.73
C VAL A 17 -1.86 12.58 0.73
N LEU A 18 -0.71 12.13 1.25
CA LEU A 18 0.34 11.48 0.48
C LEU A 18 0.38 9.98 0.80
N LEU A 19 0.60 9.14 -0.21
CA LEU A 19 0.80 7.70 -0.07
C LEU A 19 2.19 7.31 -0.56
N THR A 20 2.91 6.59 0.28
CA THR A 20 4.15 5.88 -0.07
C THR A 20 3.96 4.38 0.14
N VAL A 21 4.38 3.58 -0.83
CA VAL A 21 4.35 2.11 -0.76
C VAL A 21 5.77 1.60 -0.90
N THR A 22 6.24 0.86 0.11
CA THR A 22 7.58 0.29 0.13
C THR A 22 7.50 -1.22 0.15
N ILE A 23 8.13 -1.86 -0.83
CA ILE A 23 8.36 -3.30 -0.83
C ILE A 23 9.63 -3.56 -0.03
N GLY A 24 9.49 -4.27 1.09
CA GLY A 24 10.56 -4.48 2.06
C GLY A 24 11.47 -5.65 1.71
N ASN A 25 12.44 -5.89 2.60
CA ASN A 25 13.32 -7.05 2.60
C ASN A 25 14.18 -7.24 1.33
N GLY A 26 14.37 -6.21 0.51
CA GLY A 26 15.13 -6.34 -0.75
C GLY A 26 14.38 -7.13 -1.83
N GLN A 27 13.07 -7.31 -1.66
CA GLN A 27 12.23 -8.06 -2.59
C GLN A 27 11.86 -7.22 -3.80
N PHE A 28 11.51 -7.90 -4.90
CA PHE A 28 11.07 -7.23 -6.12
C PHE A 28 9.55 -7.19 -6.21
N GLY A 29 8.99 -6.13 -6.77
CA GLY A 29 7.57 -6.12 -7.08
C GLY A 29 7.09 -4.81 -7.66
N THR A 30 5.78 -4.73 -7.84
CA THR A 30 5.13 -3.54 -8.40
C THR A 30 3.81 -3.29 -7.68
N SER A 31 3.40 -2.03 -7.61
CA SER A 31 2.16 -1.62 -6.97
C SER A 31 1.23 -0.90 -7.93
N LEU A 32 -0.06 -1.00 -7.66
CA LEU A 32 -1.13 -0.33 -8.40
C LEU A 32 -2.06 0.35 -7.40
N VAL A 33 -2.14 1.67 -7.49
CA VAL A 33 -2.95 2.50 -6.60
C VAL A 33 -4.20 2.98 -7.34
N ARG A 34 -5.35 2.77 -6.72
CA ARG A 34 -6.63 3.32 -7.16
C ARG A 34 -7.28 4.15 -6.07
N LEU A 35 -7.86 5.27 -6.44
CA LEU A 35 -8.78 6.02 -5.60
C LEU A 35 -10.20 5.71 -6.10
N ASN A 36 -10.98 5.01 -5.26
CA ASN A 36 -12.18 4.29 -5.67
C ASN A 36 -11.87 3.33 -6.82
N SER A 37 -12.38 3.61 -8.02
CA SER A 37 -12.18 2.80 -9.23
C SER A 37 -11.17 3.42 -10.20
N ALA A 38 -10.77 4.68 -9.98
CA ALA A 38 -9.84 5.38 -10.86
C ALA A 38 -8.39 5.03 -10.51
N GLU A 39 -7.62 4.61 -11.51
CA GLU A 39 -6.18 4.44 -11.38
C GLU A 39 -5.51 5.79 -11.14
N LYS A 40 -4.56 5.82 -10.20
CA LYS A 40 -3.78 7.01 -9.85
C LYS A 40 -2.31 6.86 -10.21
N CYS A 41 -1.75 5.68 -9.95
CA CYS A 41 -0.35 5.40 -10.22
C CYS A 41 -0.13 3.88 -10.30
N ARG A 42 0.92 3.48 -11.02
CA ARG A 42 1.43 2.12 -11.11
C ARG A 42 2.95 2.13 -11.07
N GLY A 43 3.56 1.05 -10.58
CA GLY A 43 5.01 0.94 -10.42
C GLY A 43 5.45 1.25 -8.99
N ASP A 44 6.54 2.00 -8.88
CA ASP A 44 7.06 2.50 -7.61
C ASP A 44 6.24 3.69 -7.14
N ILE A 45 5.82 3.66 -5.88
CA ILE A 45 4.90 4.66 -5.32
C ILE A 45 5.62 5.41 -4.19
N GLY A 46 6.16 6.58 -4.52
CA GLY A 46 6.75 7.51 -3.55
C GLY A 46 5.96 8.81 -3.51
N ASP A 47 5.52 9.19 -2.31
CA ASP A 47 4.83 10.44 -1.99
C ASP A 47 3.72 10.81 -2.99
N LEU A 48 2.94 9.81 -3.41
CA LEU A 48 1.82 10.00 -4.33
C LEU A 48 0.74 10.85 -3.68
N GLU A 49 0.51 12.05 -4.18
CA GLU A 49 -0.61 12.88 -3.74
C GLU A 49 -1.95 12.26 -4.17
N LEU A 50 -2.77 11.90 -3.18
CA LEU A 50 -4.11 11.36 -3.40
C LEU A 50 -5.14 12.48 -3.55
N GLY A 51 -4.90 13.61 -2.89
CA GLY A 51 -5.70 14.83 -2.96
C GLY A 51 -5.92 15.50 -1.60
N LYS A 52 -6.73 16.57 -1.59
CA LYS A 52 -7.09 17.34 -0.39
C LYS A 52 -8.21 16.67 0.42
N PRO A 53 -8.32 16.90 1.75
CA PRO A 53 -9.30 16.25 2.62
C PRO A 53 -10.75 16.32 2.10
N GLY A 54 -11.18 17.50 1.65
CA GLY A 54 -12.55 17.69 1.12
C GLY A 54 -12.87 16.86 -0.13
N SER A 55 -11.87 16.54 -0.95
CA SER A 55 -12.08 15.67 -2.12
C SER A 55 -11.89 14.19 -1.80
N LEU A 56 -11.37 13.86 -0.62
CA LEU A 56 -11.04 12.49 -0.20
C LEU A 56 -12.05 11.88 0.78
N LYS A 57 -12.80 12.70 1.52
CA LYS A 57 -13.77 12.23 2.52
C LYS A 57 -14.73 11.19 1.92
N GLY A 58 -14.80 10.02 2.55
CA GLY A 58 -15.66 8.90 2.15
C GLY A 58 -15.13 8.06 0.98
N LYS A 59 -13.98 8.43 0.39
CA LYS A 59 -13.33 7.63 -0.67
C LYS A 59 -12.51 6.50 -0.08
N LYS A 60 -12.20 5.52 -0.92
CA LYS A 60 -11.33 4.38 -0.58
C LYS A 60 -10.07 4.41 -1.44
N VAL A 61 -8.92 4.32 -0.80
CA VAL A 61 -7.66 4.04 -1.49
C VAL A 61 -7.49 2.53 -1.54
N ARG A 62 -7.24 1.99 -2.73
CA ARG A 62 -6.98 0.57 -2.93
C ARG A 62 -5.58 0.41 -3.50
N VAL A 63 -4.74 -0.32 -2.80
CA VAL A 63 -3.40 -0.68 -3.26
C VAL A 63 -3.38 -2.18 -3.53
N LYS A 64 -2.90 -2.57 -4.71
CA LYS A 64 -2.58 -3.96 -5.02
C LYS A 64 -1.09 -4.02 -5.34
N SER A 65 -0.36 -4.88 -4.66
CA SER A 65 1.06 -5.08 -4.90
C SER A 65 1.32 -6.56 -5.19
N VAL A 66 2.03 -6.87 -6.26
CA VAL A 66 2.58 -8.21 -6.46
C VAL A 66 4.03 -8.14 -6.06
N VAL A 67 4.41 -8.97 -5.10
CA VAL A 67 5.77 -9.06 -4.58
C VAL A 67 6.29 -10.46 -4.85
N THR A 68 7.46 -10.55 -5.45
CA THR A 68 8.16 -11.79 -5.73
C THR A 68 9.34 -11.91 -4.77
N ASP A 69 9.47 -13.10 -4.20
CA ASP A 69 10.66 -13.45 -3.44
C ASP A 69 11.85 -13.62 -4.40
N VAL A 70 12.84 -12.77 -4.26
CA VAL A 70 14.07 -12.80 -5.07
C VAL A 70 15.30 -12.83 -4.17
N ARG A 71 15.10 -12.98 -2.85
CA ARG A 71 16.16 -12.89 -1.87
C ARG A 71 16.38 -14.24 -1.20
N ASP A 72 17.51 -14.86 -1.52
CA ASP A 72 17.91 -16.20 -1.07
C ASP A 72 17.98 -16.38 0.46
N GLU A 73 17.96 -15.28 1.23
CA GLU A 73 18.05 -15.35 2.70
C GLU A 73 16.69 -15.38 3.40
N THR A 74 15.56 -15.03 2.75
CA THR A 74 14.26 -15.03 3.44
C THR A 74 13.04 -15.07 2.52
N ASN A 75 12.19 -16.08 2.76
CA ASN A 75 10.89 -16.20 2.08
C ASN A 75 9.81 -15.26 2.65
N ARG A 76 10.23 -14.28 3.46
CA ARG A 76 9.32 -13.31 4.10
C ARG A 76 9.17 -12.08 3.21
N LEU A 77 7.96 -11.87 2.75
CA LEU A 77 7.56 -10.72 1.96
C LEU A 77 6.91 -9.67 2.86
N THR A 78 7.22 -8.39 2.62
CA THR A 78 6.66 -7.27 3.39
C THR A 78 6.28 -6.13 2.46
N VAL A 79 5.10 -5.55 2.67
CA VAL A 79 4.70 -4.30 2.05
C VAL A 79 4.32 -3.31 3.14
N THR A 80 4.97 -2.16 3.13
CA THR A 80 4.71 -1.06 4.05
C THR A 80 3.97 0.05 3.31
N TYR A 81 2.89 0.54 3.90
CA TYR A 81 2.08 1.65 3.40
C TYR A 81 2.19 2.80 4.38
N LYS A 82 2.71 3.95 3.94
CA LYS A 82 2.73 5.19 4.72
C LYS A 82 1.71 6.16 4.14
N LEU A 83 0.76 6.59 4.97
CA LEU A 83 -0.16 7.68 4.67
C LEU A 83 0.24 8.88 5.53
N ALA A 84 0.43 10.03 4.89
CA ALA A 84 0.77 11.30 5.54
C ALA A 84 -0.27 12.39 5.25
N GLY A 85 -0.28 13.47 6.03
CA GLY A 85 -1.22 14.61 5.86
C GLY A 85 -2.62 14.36 6.44
N GLY A 86 -2.78 13.28 7.20
CA GLY A 86 -3.97 12.98 7.99
C GLY A 86 -4.04 13.77 9.29
N ALA A 87 -4.96 13.39 10.18
CA ALA A 87 -4.94 13.89 11.56
C ALA A 87 -3.62 13.48 12.26
N GLN A 88 -3.09 12.32 11.89
CA GLN A 88 -1.75 11.84 12.20
C GLN A 88 -1.24 11.02 11.01
N ASP A 89 0.07 11.07 10.76
CA ASP A 89 0.71 10.15 9.83
C ASP A 89 0.60 8.72 10.35
N GLN A 90 0.28 7.77 9.47
CA GLN A 90 0.10 6.37 9.83
C GLN A 90 0.91 5.46 8.91
N THR A 91 1.46 4.41 9.50
CA THR A 91 2.20 3.36 8.80
C THR A 91 1.54 2.03 9.06
N PHE A 92 1.25 1.31 7.97
CA PHE A 92 0.63 0.00 7.98
C PHE A 92 1.59 -1.00 7.34
N VAL A 93 1.69 -2.19 7.92
CA VAL A 93 2.59 -3.23 7.42
C VAL A 93 1.79 -4.50 7.17
N SER A 94 1.83 -4.99 5.94
CA SER A 94 1.39 -6.34 5.60
C SER A 94 2.61 -7.24 5.43
N THR A 95 2.53 -8.44 5.98
CA THR A 95 3.57 -9.46 5.82
C THR A 95 2.98 -10.74 5.26
N GLY A 96 3.80 -11.50 4.54
CA GLY A 96 3.47 -12.78 3.96
C GLY A 96 4.69 -13.68 3.89
N VAL A 97 4.46 -14.98 3.70
CA VAL A 97 5.52 -15.98 3.53
C VAL A 97 5.19 -16.86 2.34
N VAL A 98 6.16 -17.05 1.46
CA VAL A 98 6.09 -17.99 0.33
C VAL A 98 6.92 -19.24 0.61
N GLU A 99 6.73 -20.29 -0.19
CA GLU A 99 7.37 -21.59 0.06
C GLU A 99 8.75 -21.67 -0.58
N ASN A 100 8.92 -21.10 -1.78
CA ASN A 100 10.14 -21.20 -2.57
C ASN A 100 10.59 -19.83 -3.08
N ASP A 101 11.89 -19.72 -3.35
CA ASP A 101 12.46 -18.57 -4.05
C ASP A 101 11.81 -18.40 -5.43
N GLY A 102 11.56 -17.16 -5.83
CA GLY A 102 10.84 -16.83 -7.06
C GLY A 102 9.32 -16.90 -6.95
N ASP A 103 8.76 -17.39 -5.84
CA ASP A 103 7.32 -17.38 -5.64
C ASP A 103 6.82 -15.95 -5.40
N SER A 104 5.66 -15.64 -5.98
CA SER A 104 4.98 -14.36 -5.79
C SER A 104 3.77 -14.44 -4.86
N MET A 105 3.52 -13.35 -4.16
CA MET A 105 2.34 -13.13 -3.33
C MET A 105 1.66 -11.80 -3.69
N LEU A 106 0.34 -11.81 -3.66
CA LEU A 106 -0.47 -10.61 -3.83
C LEU A 106 -0.75 -9.96 -2.47
N PHE A 107 -0.52 -8.66 -2.37
CA PHE A 107 -0.87 -7.85 -1.22
C PHE A 107 -1.99 -6.89 -1.62
N ARG A 108 -3.07 -6.87 -0.85
CA ARG A 108 -4.15 -5.91 -1.00
C ARG A 108 -4.27 -5.06 0.26
N ALA A 109 -4.27 -3.74 0.07
CA ALA A 109 -4.60 -2.79 1.13
C ALA A 109 -5.79 -1.93 0.72
N ILE A 110 -6.72 -1.72 1.65
CA ILE A 110 -7.85 -0.80 1.51
C ILE A 110 -7.80 0.20 2.67
N PHE A 111 -7.71 1.49 2.34
CA PHE A 111 -7.79 2.57 3.32
C PHE A 111 -9.08 3.35 3.13
N ASN A 112 -9.97 3.29 4.13
CA ASN A 112 -11.20 4.06 4.15
C ASN A 112 -10.88 5.47 4.69
N LEU A 113 -11.01 6.49 3.84
CA LEU A 113 -10.66 7.87 4.21
C LEU A 113 -11.81 8.53 4.97
N LYS A 114 -11.62 8.71 6.27
CA LYS A 114 -12.60 9.30 7.19
C LYS A 114 -12.25 10.75 7.47
N GLY A 115 -13.23 11.60 7.72
CA GLY A 115 -12.99 12.98 8.14
C GLY A 115 -14.26 13.63 8.61
#